data_AF-A0A263BTJ9-F1
#
_entry.id   AF-A0A263BTJ9-F1
#
_cell.length_a   1.000
_cell.length_b   1.000
_cell.length_c   1.000
_cell.angle_alpha   90.00
_cell.angle_beta   90.00
_cell.angle_gamma   90.00
#
_symmetry.space_group_name_H-M   'P 1'
#
loop_
_entity.id
_entity.type
_entity.pdbx_description
1 polymer ?
#
loop_
_entity_poly.entity_id
_entity_poly.type
_entity_poly.pdbx_seq_one_letter_code
_entity_poly.pdbx_strand_id
1 'polypeptide(L)'
;MVAFHGGNDTNHETFSYNDWEVEFDYFGEDLDTAEKMIDYLDVVYSQRMIEYLFMKYDWIEHDGKLARPLTGLGSLASWQDLVFLNIERTATEMVVSVEVPLGDTGQVIEEEVILIYSEEKSWLLDTEIR
;
A
#
# COMPACT_ATOMS: atom_id res chain seq x y z
N MET A 1 6.31 3.41 0.45
CA MET A 1 6.13 2.32 1.45
C MET A 1 6.99 1.14 1.04
N VAL A 2 7.69 0.48 1.98
CA VAL A 2 8.68 -0.58 1.68
C VAL A 2 8.05 -1.79 0.98
N ALA A 3 6.80 -2.12 1.32
CA ALA A 3 6.03 -3.19 0.68
C ALA A 3 5.93 -3.03 -0.86
N PHE A 4 5.66 -1.82 -1.36
CA PHE A 4 5.59 -1.57 -2.82
C PHE A 4 6.95 -1.50 -3.51
N HIS A 5 8.05 -1.68 -2.79
CA HIS A 5 9.37 -1.92 -3.37
C HIS A 5 9.82 -3.38 -3.25
N GLY A 6 9.00 -4.23 -2.62
CA GLY A 6 9.23 -5.65 -2.53
C GLY A 6 9.89 -6.06 -1.21
N GLY A 7 10.10 -5.14 -0.26
CA GLY A 7 10.85 -5.42 0.96
C GLY A 7 12.13 -4.59 1.05
N ASN A 8 12.98 -4.94 2.01
CA ASN A 8 14.25 -4.24 2.22
C ASN A 8 15.37 -4.70 1.27
N ASP A 9 15.21 -5.85 0.62
CA ASP A 9 16.11 -6.29 -0.44
C ASP A 9 15.78 -5.56 -1.76
N THR A 10 16.78 -5.39 -2.61
CA THR A 10 16.65 -4.75 -3.93
C THR A 10 16.97 -5.70 -5.08
N ASN A 11 17.46 -6.91 -4.80
CA ASN A 11 17.82 -7.91 -5.81
C ASN A 11 16.83 -9.07 -5.81
N HIS A 12 15.63 -8.84 -6.33
CA HIS A 12 14.62 -9.87 -6.43
C HIS A 12 14.80 -10.73 -7.68
N GLU A 13 14.68 -12.04 -7.53
CA GLU A 13 14.58 -12.97 -8.65
C GLU A 13 13.26 -12.75 -9.38
N THR A 14 13.31 -12.70 -10.72
CA THR A 14 12.14 -12.52 -11.57
C THR A 14 11.75 -13.81 -12.30
N PHE A 15 10.47 -13.93 -12.65
CA PHE A 15 9.96 -15.07 -13.39
C PHE A 15 8.74 -14.69 -14.26
N SER A 16 8.50 -15.47 -15.31
CA SER A 16 7.24 -15.40 -16.05
C SER A 16 6.19 -16.27 -15.36
N TYR A 17 4.96 -15.78 -15.22
CA TYR A 17 3.88 -16.48 -14.53
C TYR A 17 2.67 -16.68 -15.45
N ASN A 18 2.33 -17.94 -15.72
CA ASN A 18 1.22 -18.32 -16.62
C ASN A 18 1.28 -17.60 -17.98
N ASP A 19 0.13 -17.19 -18.52
CA ASP A 19 -0.01 -16.43 -19.77
C ASP A 19 0.00 -14.90 -19.55
N TRP A 20 0.52 -14.42 -18.42
CA TRP A 20 0.63 -12.98 -18.17
C TRP A 20 1.73 -12.37 -19.04
N GLU A 21 1.46 -11.18 -19.59
CA GLU A 21 2.42 -10.45 -20.43
C GLU A 21 3.51 -9.72 -19.62
N VAL A 22 3.40 -9.71 -18.29
CA VAL A 22 4.33 -9.05 -17.36
C VAL A 22 5.14 -10.08 -16.59
N GLU A 23 6.41 -9.77 -16.34
CA GLU A 23 7.24 -10.54 -15.41
C GLU A 23 6.81 -10.26 -13.97
N PHE A 24 7.11 -11.20 -13.08
CA PHE A 24 6.89 -11.08 -11.65
C PHE A 24 8.23 -11.03 -10.94
N ASP A 25 8.32 -10.30 -9.82
CA ASP A 25 9.43 -10.36 -8.87
C ASP A 25 8.96 -10.88 -7.51
N TYR A 26 9.78 -11.72 -6.88
CA TYR A 26 9.52 -12.14 -5.51
C TYR A 26 9.72 -10.97 -4.53
N PHE A 27 8.97 -10.96 -3.44
CA PHE A 27 9.29 -10.09 -2.31
C PHE A 27 10.56 -10.58 -1.59
N GLY A 28 11.32 -9.65 -1.00
CA GLY A 28 12.44 -9.91 -0.12
C GLY A 28 12.02 -10.67 1.13
N GLU A 29 13.00 -11.30 1.80
CA GLU A 29 12.79 -12.28 2.86
C GLU A 29 11.96 -11.77 4.06
N ASP A 30 11.90 -10.46 4.26
CA ASP A 30 11.09 -9.82 5.29
C ASP A 30 9.59 -9.83 4.97
N LEU A 31 9.22 -9.95 3.69
CA LEU A 31 7.84 -9.91 3.19
C LEU A 31 7.52 -11.06 2.21
N ASP A 32 8.36 -12.08 2.13
CA ASP A 32 8.31 -13.17 1.14
C ASP A 32 7.16 -14.16 1.31
N THR A 33 6.19 -13.93 2.20
CA THR A 33 4.98 -14.75 2.36
C THR A 33 3.79 -13.85 2.58
N ALA A 34 2.60 -14.34 2.24
CA ALA A 34 1.36 -13.60 2.48
C ALA A 34 1.19 -13.25 3.97
N GLU A 35 1.53 -14.18 4.88
CA GLU A 35 1.48 -13.97 6.33
C GLU A 35 2.39 -12.81 6.77
N LYS A 36 3.66 -12.79 6.38
CA LYS A 36 4.59 -11.70 6.72
C LYS A 36 4.13 -10.36 6.16
N MET A 37 3.61 -10.34 4.94
CA MET A 37 3.09 -9.13 4.32
C MET A 37 1.83 -8.62 5.03
N ILE A 38 0.91 -9.52 5.39
CA ILE A 38 -0.29 -9.18 6.16
C ILE A 38 0.14 -8.59 7.50
N ASP A 39 1.01 -9.27 8.25
CA ASP A 39 1.51 -8.79 9.55
C ASP A 39 2.16 -7.40 9.44
N TYR A 40 2.92 -7.14 8.38
CA TYR A 40 3.53 -5.84 8.12
C TYR A 40 2.48 -4.74 7.88
N LEU A 41 1.47 -5.02 7.05
CA LEU A 41 0.43 -4.05 6.71
C LEU A 41 -0.60 -3.85 7.84
N ASP A 42 -0.87 -4.89 8.62
CA ASP A 42 -1.86 -4.95 9.72
C ASP A 42 -1.48 -4.09 10.94
N VAL A 43 -0.29 -3.48 10.91
CA VAL A 43 0.10 -2.41 11.84
C VAL A 43 -0.64 -1.10 11.54
N VAL A 44 -0.93 -0.83 10.26
CA VAL A 44 -1.41 0.49 9.80
C VAL A 44 -2.72 0.42 9.01
N TYR A 45 -3.02 -0.69 8.35
CA TYR A 45 -4.20 -0.85 7.50
C TYR A 45 -5.28 -1.68 8.16
N SER A 46 -6.53 -1.41 7.78
CA SER A 46 -7.66 -2.29 8.07
C SER A 46 -7.49 -3.62 7.31
N GLN A 47 -8.02 -4.71 7.85
CA GLN A 47 -8.01 -6.02 7.18
C GLN A 47 -8.65 -5.96 5.79
N ARG A 48 -9.76 -5.22 5.66
CA ARG A 48 -10.42 -4.98 4.37
C ARG A 48 -9.48 -4.30 3.37
N MET A 49 -8.71 -3.32 3.82
CA MET A 49 -7.77 -2.60 2.98
C MET A 49 -6.62 -3.53 2.57
N ILE A 50 -6.11 -4.37 3.47
CA ILE A 50 -5.08 -5.37 3.16
C ILE A 50 -5.56 -6.33 2.06
N GLU A 51 -6.76 -6.90 2.21
CA GLU A 51 -7.37 -7.77 1.19
C GLU A 51 -7.47 -7.07 -0.17
N TYR A 52 -7.92 -5.82 -0.18
CA TYR A 52 -7.99 -5.02 -1.40
C TYR A 52 -6.61 -4.80 -2.03
N LEU A 53 -5.56 -4.54 -1.24
CA LEU A 53 -4.20 -4.35 -1.76
C LEU A 53 -3.69 -5.62 -2.46
N PHE A 54 -3.87 -6.79 -1.84
CA PHE A 54 -3.48 -8.06 -2.45
C PHE A 54 -4.19 -8.29 -3.80
N MET A 55 -5.49 -8.00 -3.86
CA MET A 55 -6.26 -8.14 -5.09
C MET A 55 -5.88 -7.11 -6.16
N LYS A 56 -5.70 -5.85 -5.77
CA LYS A 56 -5.46 -4.75 -6.71
C LYS A 56 -4.10 -4.84 -7.39
N TYR A 57 -3.10 -5.27 -6.64
CA TYR A 57 -1.72 -5.34 -7.12
C TYR A 57 -1.35 -6.71 -7.65
N ASP A 58 -2.33 -7.60 -7.81
CA ASP A 58 -2.15 -8.96 -8.33
C ASP A 58 -1.00 -9.70 -7.61
N TRP A 59 -0.93 -9.56 -6.27
CA TRP A 59 0.04 -10.28 -5.47
C TRP A 59 -0.34 -11.75 -5.40
N ILE A 60 0.62 -12.62 -5.67
CA ILE A 60 0.41 -14.06 -5.79
C ILE A 60 1.37 -14.84 -4.90
N GLU A 61 0.97 -16.05 -4.54
CA GLU A 61 1.92 -17.05 -4.03
C GLU A 61 2.42 -17.91 -5.19
N HIS A 62 3.75 -18.04 -5.28
CA HIS A 62 4.44 -18.89 -6.24
C HIS A 62 5.62 -19.57 -5.53
N ASP A 63 5.71 -20.90 -5.63
CA ASP A 63 6.73 -21.71 -4.94
C ASP A 63 6.82 -21.46 -3.42
N GLY A 64 5.68 -21.15 -2.79
CA GLY A 64 5.60 -20.84 -1.36
C GLY A 64 6.14 -19.46 -0.98
N LYS A 65 6.41 -18.60 -1.96
CA LYS A 65 6.83 -17.22 -1.78
C LYS A 65 5.82 -16.24 -2.37
N LEU A 66 5.69 -15.08 -1.74
CA LEU A 66 4.92 -13.96 -2.27
C LEU A 66 5.67 -13.34 -3.45
N ALA A 67 4.94 -13.02 -4.51
CA ALA A 67 5.44 -12.33 -5.69
C ALA A 67 4.43 -11.29 -6.18
N ARG A 68 4.91 -10.32 -6.95
CA ARG A 68 4.08 -9.26 -7.56
C ARG A 68 4.49 -9.05 -9.02
N PRO A 69 3.63 -8.42 -9.83
CA PRO A 69 4.01 -7.97 -11.16
C PRO A 69 5.12 -6.92 -11.08
N LEU A 70 6.16 -7.09 -11.89
CA LEU A 70 7.26 -6.14 -12.06
C LEU A 70 6.73 -4.88 -12.74
N THR A 71 6.26 -3.94 -11.91
CA THR A 71 5.64 -2.69 -12.34
C THR A 71 6.40 -1.51 -11.75
N GLY A 72 6.58 -0.46 -12.56
CA GLY A 72 7.16 0.79 -12.09
C GLY A 72 6.17 1.54 -11.20
N LEU A 73 6.10 1.17 -9.92
CA LEU A 73 5.29 1.87 -8.93
C LEU A 73 6.07 3.09 -8.43
N GLY A 74 5.69 4.26 -8.92
CA GLY A 74 6.19 5.55 -8.46
C GLY A 74 5.04 6.55 -8.32
N SER A 75 5.13 7.39 -7.29
CA SER A 75 4.19 8.49 -7.05
C SER A 75 4.97 9.81 -7.08
N LEU A 76 4.39 10.84 -7.70
CA LEU A 76 4.88 12.22 -7.57
C LEU A 76 4.30 12.92 -6.34
N ALA A 77 3.38 12.26 -5.62
CA ALA A 77 2.70 12.85 -4.48
C ALA A 77 3.63 12.96 -3.27
N SER A 78 3.81 14.19 -2.79
CA SER A 78 4.64 14.54 -1.64
C SER A 78 3.80 14.49 -0.35
N TRP A 79 3.41 13.30 0.09
CA TRP A 79 2.57 13.12 1.28
C TRP A 79 3.16 13.72 2.56
N GLN A 80 4.49 13.85 2.65
CA GLN A 80 5.14 14.53 3.77
C GLN A 80 4.84 16.04 3.85
N ASP A 81 4.43 16.64 2.73
CA ASP A 81 4.14 18.07 2.59
C ASP A 81 2.62 18.33 2.49
N LEU A 82 1.80 17.35 2.89
CA LEU A 82 0.35 17.47 2.82
C LEU A 82 -0.21 18.58 3.70
N VAL A 83 -1.35 19.14 3.30
CA VAL A 83 -2.10 20.14 4.05
C VAL A 83 -3.47 19.58 4.41
N PHE A 84 -3.84 19.65 5.69
CA PHE A 84 -5.17 19.25 6.15
C PHE A 84 -6.21 20.30 5.76
N LEU A 85 -7.27 19.87 5.07
CA LEU A 85 -8.40 20.72 4.71
C LEU A 85 -9.55 20.58 5.71
N ASN A 86 -9.95 19.33 5.98
CA ASN A 86 -11.11 19.04 6.81
C ASN A 86 -10.99 17.67 7.50
N ILE A 87 -11.69 17.51 8.61
CA ILE A 87 -11.85 16.23 9.30
C ILE A 87 -13.32 16.04 9.66
N GLU A 88 -13.92 15.00 9.10
CA GLU A 88 -15.24 14.50 9.49
C GLU A 88 -15.06 13.21 10.28
N ARG A 89 -15.76 13.05 11.41
CA ARG A 89 -15.61 11.85 12.23
C ARG A 89 -16.89 11.40 12.90
N THR A 90 -17.02 10.09 13.01
CA THR A 90 -17.97 9.38 13.86
C THR A 90 -17.22 8.68 15.00
N ALA A 91 -17.88 7.78 15.72
CA ALA A 91 -17.22 6.94 16.72
C ALA A 91 -16.31 5.86 16.10
N THR A 92 -16.59 5.45 14.86
CA THR A 92 -15.93 4.29 14.22
C THR A 92 -15.21 4.63 12.92
N GLU A 93 -15.41 5.84 12.39
CA GLU A 93 -14.88 6.26 11.10
C GLU A 93 -14.41 7.71 11.16
N MET A 94 -13.30 8.03 10.51
CA MET A 94 -12.82 9.39 10.31
C MET A 94 -12.40 9.56 8.85
N VAL A 95 -12.92 10.60 8.21
CA VAL A 95 -12.56 11.02 6.86
C VAL A 95 -11.75 12.30 6.98
N VAL A 96 -10.54 12.28 6.44
CA VAL A 96 -9.60 13.39 6.46
C VAL A 96 -9.37 13.86 5.02
N SER A 97 -9.85 15.05 4.69
CA SER A 97 -9.58 15.67 3.39
C SER A 97 -8.23 16.38 3.44
N VAL A 98 -7.35 16.08 2.50
CA VAL A 98 -6.00 16.65 2.41
C VAL A 98 -5.70 17.16 1.01
N GLU A 99 -4.86 18.19 0.92
CA GLU A 99 -4.16 18.55 -0.31
C GLU A 99 -2.76 17.95 -0.27
N VAL A 100 -2.36 17.25 -1.33
CA VAL A 100 -1.03 16.65 -1.49
C VAL A 100 -0.31 17.30 -2.66
N PRO A 101 0.83 17.98 -2.44
CA PRO A 101 1.63 18.53 -3.53
C PRO A 101 2.17 17.45 -4.46
N LEU A 102 2.30 17.77 -5.75
CA LEU A 102 2.94 16.90 -6.74
C LEU A 102 4.37 17.37 -7.00
N GLY A 103 5.32 16.95 -6.16
CA GLY A 103 6.72 17.37 -6.23
C GLY A 103 6.88 18.90 -6.37
N ASP A 104 7.80 19.33 -7.23
CA ASP A 104 8.08 20.76 -7.47
C ASP A 104 7.21 21.39 -8.58
N THR A 105 6.12 20.72 -8.99
CA THR A 105 5.29 21.20 -10.12
C THR A 105 4.43 22.42 -9.77
N GLY A 106 4.24 22.68 -8.47
CA GLY A 106 3.28 23.67 -7.97
C GLY A 106 1.82 23.23 -8.09
N GLN A 107 1.56 21.99 -8.50
CA GLN A 107 0.23 21.38 -8.54
C GLN A 107 -0.04 20.64 -7.23
N VAL A 108 -1.32 20.54 -6.87
CA VAL A 108 -1.81 19.73 -5.75
C VAL A 108 -2.91 18.78 -6.24
N ILE A 109 -3.09 17.67 -5.52
CA ILE A 109 -4.27 16.80 -5.62
C ILE A 109 -5.01 16.85 -4.29
N GLU A 110 -6.35 16.82 -4.34
CA GLU A 110 -7.18 16.62 -3.16
C GLU A 110 -7.46 15.13 -3.00
N GLU A 111 -7.25 14.61 -1.79
CA GLU A 111 -7.44 13.20 -1.44
C GLU A 111 -8.26 13.08 -0.15
N GLU A 112 -9.06 12.01 -0.07
CA GLU A 112 -9.80 11.65 1.15
C GLU A 112 -9.19 10.41 1.80
N VAL A 113 -8.59 10.61 2.97
CA VAL A 113 -8.02 9.52 3.78
C VAL A 113 -9.07 9.04 4.78
N ILE A 114 -9.50 7.80 4.63
CA ILE A 114 -10.47 7.15 5.50
C ILE A 114 -9.70 6.35 6.56
N LEU A 115 -10.11 6.51 7.80
CA LEU A 115 -9.62 5.78 8.96
C LEU A 115 -10.79 5.06 9.63
N ILE A 116 -10.62 3.79 9.97
CA ILE A 116 -11.58 3.01 10.75
C ILE A 116 -11.01 2.72 12.14
N TYR A 117 -11.84 2.89 13.16
CA TYR A 117 -11.45 2.62 14.55
C TYR A 117 -11.47 1.11 14.84
N SER A 118 -10.37 0.61 15.38
CA SER A 118 -10.23 -0.70 16.00
C SER A 118 -9.97 -0.53 17.50
N GLU A 119 -10.66 -1.29 18.35
CA GLU A 119 -10.43 -1.27 19.80
C GLU A 119 -9.03 -1.75 20.17
N GLU A 120 -8.48 -2.70 19.41
CA GLU A 120 -7.17 -3.29 19.67
C GLU A 120 -6.02 -2.39 19.17
N LYS A 121 -6.22 -1.71 18.04
CA LYS A 121 -5.14 -1.04 17.29
C LYS A 121 -5.32 0.46 17.08
N SER A 122 -6.41 1.04 17.60
CA SER A 122 -6.80 2.43 17.34
C SER A 122 -7.19 2.65 15.86
N TRP A 123 -6.96 3.85 15.33
CA TRP A 123 -7.32 4.24 13.96
C TRP A 123 -6.41 3.57 12.93
N LEU A 124 -7.02 2.77 12.05
CA LEU A 124 -6.36 2.09 10.95
C LEU A 124 -6.75 2.75 9.63
N LEU A 125 -5.80 2.84 8.71
CA LEU A 125 -6.04 3.30 7.35
C LEU A 125 -6.97 2.35 6.61
N ASP A 126 -7.96 2.92 5.97
CA ASP A 126 -8.94 2.22 5.14
C ASP A 126 -9.06 2.87 3.75
N THR A 127 -8.02 3.63 3.40
CA THR A 127 -7.73 4.19 2.08
C THR A 127 -6.30 3.84 1.70
N GLU A 128 -6.07 3.49 0.43
CA GLU A 128 -4.73 3.31 -0.14
C GLU A 128 -3.99 4.65 -0.26
N ILE A 129 -2.74 4.70 0.18
CA ILE A 129 -1.87 5.88 0.07
C ILE A 129 -0.68 5.53 -0.83
N ARG A 130 -0.38 6.38 -1.83
CA ARG A 130 0.61 6.11 -2.89
C ARG A 130 1.80 7.04 -2.87
#